data_AF-A0A519DYV0-F1
#
_entry.id   AF-A0A519DYV0-F1
#
_cell.length_a   1.000
_cell.length_b   1.000
_cell.length_c   1.000
_cell.angle_alpha   90.00
_cell.angle_beta   90.00
_cell.angle_gamma   90.00
#
_symmetry.space_group_name_H-M   'P 1'
#
loop_
_entity.id
_entity.type
_entity.pdbx_description
1 polymer ?
#
loop_
_entity_poly.entity_id
_entity_poly.type
_entity_poly.pdbx_seq_one_letter_code
_entity_poly.pdbx_strand_id
1 'polypeptide(L)' 'MELNIAFGQALRDIRKQRGLTQEDFSDVSSRTYLSTLERGLKRPTIDKVSQLA' A
#
# COMPACT_ATOMS: atom_id res chain seq x y z
N MET A 1 6.99 13.88 9.77
CA MET A 1 6.03 12.84 9.33
C MET A 1 6.60 11.49 9.71
N GLU A 2 5.85 10.64 10.41
CA GLU A 2 6.26 9.24 10.61
C GLU A 2 6.37 8.54 9.24
N LEU A 3 7.50 7.88 8.97
CA LEU A 3 7.87 7.31 7.66
C LEU A 3 6.76 6.43 7.05
N ASN A 4 6.02 5.72 7.89
CA ASN A 4 4.94 4.83 7.46
C ASN A 4 3.73 5.58 6.89
N ILE A 5 3.43 6.75 7.45
CA ILE A 5 2.33 7.60 6.97
C ILE A 5 2.70 8.14 5.60
N ALA A 6 3.95 8.61 5.43
CA ALA A 6 4.46 9.08 4.15
C ALA A 6 4.40 8.01 3.07
N PHE A 7 4.88 6.80 3.39
CA PHE A 7 4.81 5.65 2.49
C PHE A 7 3.37 5.29 2.13
N GLY A 8 2.48 5.19 3.13
CA GLY A 8 1.07 4.85 2.91
C GLY A 8 0.34 5.84 2.01
N GLN A 9 0.61 7.12 2.18
CA GLN A 9 0.08 8.18 1.31
C GLN A 9 0.57 8.02 -0.12
N ALA A 10 1.89 7.88 -0.33
CA ALA A 10 2.46 7.70 -1.66
C ALA A 10 1.90 6.45 -2.38
N LEU A 11 1.78 5.33 -1.66
CA LEU A 11 1.19 4.10 -2.20
C LEU A 11 -0.26 4.32 -2.64
N ARG A 12 -1.08 4.98 -1.81
CA ARG A 12 -2.48 5.29 -2.10
C ARG A 12 -2.61 6.21 -3.32
N ASP A 13 -1.76 7.22 -3.42
CA ASP A 13 -1.80 8.21 -4.48
C ASP A 13 -1.45 7.58 -5.83
N ILE A 14 -0.36 6.80 -5.89
CA ILE A 14 0.03 6.06 -7.10
C ILE A 14 -1.08 5.09 -7.51
N ARG A 15 -1.65 4.34 -6.56
CA ARG A 15 -2.74 3.40 -6.85
C ARG A 15 -3.93 4.11 -7.50
N LYS A 16 -4.36 5.25 -6.93
CA LYS A 16 -5.46 6.04 -7.47
C LYS A 16 -5.15 6.66 -8.82
N GLN A 17 -3.93 7.14 -9.03
CA GLN A 17 -3.48 7.65 -10.33
C GLN A 17 -3.53 6.57 -11.42
N ARG A 18 -3.28 5.31 -11.06
CA ARG A 18 -3.43 4.15 -11.94
C ARG A 18 -4.88 3.65 -12.09
N GLY A 19 -5.86 4.27 -11.42
CA GLY A 19 -7.27 3.86 -11.47
C GLY A 19 -7.57 2.53 -10.77
N LEU A 20 -6.65 2.03 -9.94
CA LEU A 20 -6.75 0.72 -9.31
C LEU A 20 -7.54 0.77 -8.01
N THR A 21 -8.33 -0.27 -7.74
CA THR A 21 -8.95 -0.54 -6.45
C THR A 21 -7.96 -1.20 -5.49
N GLN A 22 -8.30 -1.30 -4.20
CA GLN A 22 -7.48 -2.07 -3.26
C GLN A 22 -7.55 -3.59 -3.51
N GLU A 23 -8.59 -4.08 -4.18
CA GLU A 23 -8.80 -5.50 -4.47
C GLU A 23 -7.99 -5.98 -5.67
N ASP A 24 -7.54 -5.05 -6.53
CA ASP A 24 -6.67 -5.32 -7.68
C ASP A 24 -5.29 -5.86 -7.27
N PHE A 25 -4.95 -5.81 -5.98
CA PHE A 25 -3.69 -6.35 -5.41
C PHE A 25 -3.89 -7.71 -4.71
N SER A 26 -5.05 -8.36 -4.90
CA SER A 26 -5.42 -9.59 -4.19
C SER A 26 -4.43 -10.75 -4.37
N ASP A 27 -3.69 -10.78 -5.48
CA ASP A 27 -2.64 -11.78 -5.74
C ASP A 27 -1.44 -11.67 -4.79
N VAL A 28 -1.17 -10.47 -4.26
CA VAL A 28 0.03 -10.19 -3.45
C VAL A 28 -0.29 -9.69 -2.04
N SER A 29 -1.52 -9.22 -1.80
CA SER A 29 -1.95 -8.67 -0.52
C SER A 29 -3.46 -8.74 -0.35
N SER A 30 -3.92 -9.03 0.87
CA SER A 30 -5.32 -8.80 1.21
C SER A 30 -5.67 -7.30 1.13
N ARG A 31 -6.91 -7.00 0.75
CA ARG A 31 -7.48 -5.64 0.76
C ARG A 31 -7.30 -4.96 2.12
N THR A 32 -7.54 -5.69 3.21
CA THR A 32 -7.39 -5.18 4.58
C THR A 32 -5.95 -4.79 4.89
N TYR A 33 -4.97 -5.63 4.52
CA TYR A 33 -3.57 -5.33 4.75
C TYR A 33 -3.12 -4.12 3.91
N LEU A 34 -3.52 -4.06 2.64
CA LEU A 34 -3.25 -2.91 1.78
C LEU A 34 -3.84 -1.62 2.38
N SER A 35 -5.08 -1.66 2.88
CA SER A 35 -5.70 -0.55 3.60
C SER A 35 -4.94 -0.14 4.87
N THR A 36 -4.33 -1.08 5.61
CA THR A 36 -3.50 -0.71 6.77
C THR A 36 -2.18 -0.06 6.37
N LEU A 37 -1.57 -0.47 5.25
CA LEU A 37 -0.38 0.16 4.70
C LEU A 37 -0.67 1.58 4.23
N GLU A 38 -1.75 1.79 3.48
CA GLU A 38 -2.16 3.11 2.98
C GLU A 38 -2.46 4.11 4.11
N ARG A 39 -2.87 3.63 5.28
CA ARG A 39 -3.11 4.44 6.48
C ARG A 39 -1.88 4.61 7.37
N GLY A 40 -0.74 4.03 7.01
CA GLY A 40 0.50 4.07 7.80
C GLY A 40 0.45 3.28 9.11
N LEU A 41 -0.54 2.40 9.29
CA LEU A 41 -0.74 1.63 10.53
C LEU A 41 0.22 0.44 10.66
N LYS A 42 0.83 0.04 9.54
CA LYS A 42 1.79 -1.07 9.48
C LYS A 42 3.01 -0.67 8.66
N ARG A 43 4.16 -1.21 9.07
CA ARG A 43 5.42 -1.13 8.34
C ARG A 43 5.45 -2.25 7.30
N PRO A 44 5.56 -1.97 5.99
CA PRO A 44 5.82 -2.99 5.00
C PRO A 44 7.25 -3.51 5.14
N THR A 45 7.47 -4.78 4.81
CA THR A 45 8.83 -5.30 4.58
C THR A 45 9.32 -4.88 3.20
N ILE A 46 10.64 -4.96 2.96
CA ILE A 46 11.21 -4.68 1.64
C ILE A 46 10.63 -5.63 0.58
N ASP A 47 10.48 -6.92 0.89
CA ASP A 47 9.85 -7.89 -0.03
C ASP A 47 8.42 -7.49 -0.39
N LYS A 48 7.66 -7.00 0.60
CA LYS A 48 6.28 -6.56 0.37
C LYS A 48 6.23 -5.33 -0.52
N VAL A 49 7.16 -4.38 -0.36
CA VAL A 49 7.25 -3.22 -1.25
C VAL A 49 7.54 -3.67 -2.68
N SER A 50 8.45 -4.63 -2.87
CA SER A 50 8.76 -5.18 -4.18
C SER A 50 7.56 -5.86 -4.86
N GLN A 51 6.67 -6.49 -4.08
CA GLN A 51 5.46 -7.13 -4.60
C GLN A 51 4.36 -6.13 -5.00
N LEU A 52 4.41 -4.89 -4.48
CA LEU A 52 3.39 -3.87 -4.72
C LEU A 52 3.75 -2.89 -5.86
N ALA A 53 4.99 -2.92 -6.36
CA ALA A 53 5.52 -2.01 -7.38
C ALA A 53 5.07 -2.42 -8.79
#